data_AF-A0A225VV81-F1
#
_entry.id   AF-A0A225VV81-F1
#
_cell.length_a   1.000
_cell.length_b   1.000
_cell.length_c   1.000
_cell.angle_alpha   90.00
_cell.angle_beta   90.00
_cell.angle_gamma   90.00
#
_symmetry.space_group_name_H-M   'P 1'
#
loop_
_entity.id
_entity.type
_entity.pdbx_description
1 polymer ?
#
loop_
_entity_poly.entity_id
_entity_poly.type
_entity_poly.pdbx_seq_one_letter_code
_entity_poly.pdbx_strand_id
1 'polypeptide(L)'
;MSDEQTRTMESPSLELKQLGRETKSLKHKHKSKRNKGDASAAASKGGEHKRSPTSAASPGRHHVHSKRNSKANREDALRELLAGKIAEIEVGGDENLEAPIDLSGIYQDETLEQLKLMQKKIEMPNEEKVTELVSNINEASEQLKLMQKKIGELNAKCVLLKQRKSAVSTELVKTNTSKAKLEQLCRELQKQNKLIVTESRRIADEEDQKRRDLSAQFQKTIEDVSVKMDKQGQDYVESLKENENLQQKLKTFLEQYTTREEHFQRQLEAKDLTVQLAETKLQHQVELTRREAEKVKITLDKANEFSDRELQLQTQLNSYSEKFDVVQETLTKSNQMFTTFREEMDKMAKTTKKLEKENFALKKKCAEYDSGAIASIQDKVTSAEETLKLQEKVKKLESLCRHLQAERNSIRQAQTTAAAT
;
A
#
# COMPACT_ATOMS: atom_id res chain seq x y z
N MET A 1 53.98 25.40 -36.86
CA MET A 1 52.76 25.73 -37.62
C MET A 1 51.96 24.43 -37.66
N SER A 2 51.19 24.14 -36.62
CA SER A 2 49.70 24.15 -36.66
C SER A 2 49.20 22.86 -37.34
N ASP A 3 48.39 21.98 -36.76
CA ASP A 3 47.51 22.04 -35.61
C ASP A 3 47.32 20.66 -34.97
N GLU A 4 47.09 20.73 -33.68
CA GLU A 4 46.72 19.71 -32.73
C GLU A 4 45.21 19.41 -32.85
N GLN A 5 44.82 18.14 -32.96
CA GLN A 5 43.44 17.73 -32.68
C GLN A 5 43.37 16.25 -32.25
N THR A 6 43.72 16.04 -30.98
CA THR A 6 43.39 14.85 -30.19
C THR A 6 41.88 14.80 -29.93
N ARG A 7 41.17 13.97 -30.68
CA ARG A 7 39.76 13.63 -30.41
C ARG A 7 39.71 12.60 -29.28
N THR A 8 39.57 13.05 -28.04
CA THR A 8 39.16 12.21 -26.91
C THR A 8 37.70 11.83 -27.05
N MET A 9 37.41 10.55 -27.29
CA MET A 9 36.07 9.98 -27.20
C MET A 9 35.71 9.82 -25.72
N GLU A 10 34.80 10.65 -25.22
CA GLU A 10 34.17 10.48 -23.91
C GLU A 10 33.29 9.23 -23.89
N SER A 11 33.52 8.36 -22.90
CA SER A 11 32.65 7.24 -22.55
C SER A 11 31.32 7.77 -21.98
N PRO A 12 30.15 7.20 -22.37
CA PRO A 12 28.88 7.63 -21.81
C PRO A 12 28.76 7.12 -20.37
N SER A 13 28.88 8.03 -19.41
CA SER A 13 28.62 7.77 -17.99
C SER A 13 27.12 7.49 -17.80
N LEU A 14 26.78 6.24 -17.50
CA LEU A 14 25.43 5.84 -17.11
C LEU A 14 25.22 6.26 -15.64
N GLU A 15 24.71 7.46 -15.43
CA GLU A 15 24.22 7.88 -14.11
C GLU A 15 23.00 7.05 -13.71
N LEU A 16 23.20 6.16 -12.73
CA LEU A 16 22.16 5.43 -12.04
C LEU A 16 21.31 6.42 -11.23
N LYS A 17 20.11 6.74 -11.71
CA LYS A 17 19.12 7.54 -10.96
C LYS A 17 18.84 6.88 -9.61
N GLN A 18 19.36 7.48 -8.53
CA GLN A 18 19.01 7.12 -7.16
C GLN A 18 17.55 7.50 -6.92
N LEU A 19 16.66 6.50 -6.98
CA LEU A 19 15.28 6.61 -6.54
C LEU A 19 15.27 6.96 -5.05
N GLY A 20 14.88 8.20 -4.75
CA GLY A 20 14.68 8.69 -3.39
C GLY A 20 13.68 7.81 -2.65
N ARG A 21 14.17 7.05 -1.68
CA ARG A 21 13.32 6.41 -0.66
C ARG A 21 12.90 7.49 0.33
N GLU A 22 11.74 8.12 0.09
CA GLU A 22 11.04 8.87 1.13
C GLU A 22 10.58 7.89 2.22
N THR A 23 11.29 7.83 3.34
CA THR A 23 10.82 7.19 4.57
C THR A 23 9.73 8.06 5.20
N LYS A 24 8.49 7.94 4.70
CA LYS A 24 7.32 8.55 5.37
C LYS A 24 7.07 7.82 6.69
N SER A 25 7.53 8.43 7.78
CA SER A 25 7.18 8.06 9.15
C SER A 25 5.66 8.20 9.35
N LEU A 26 4.96 7.08 9.34
CA LEU A 26 3.55 6.96 9.73
C LEU A 26 3.43 7.16 11.25
N LYS A 27 3.23 8.41 11.69
CA LYS A 27 2.82 8.70 13.07
C LYS A 27 1.35 8.30 13.25
N HIS A 28 1.14 7.16 13.90
CA HIS A 28 -0.18 6.77 14.42
C HIS A 28 -0.68 7.83 15.42
N LYS A 29 -1.75 8.52 15.04
CA LYS A 29 -2.48 9.47 15.90
C LYS A 29 -3.63 8.71 16.57
N HIS A 30 -3.39 8.14 17.75
CA HIS A 30 -4.47 7.62 18.60
C HIS A 30 -5.31 8.79 19.13
N LYS A 31 -6.49 8.98 18.56
CA LYS A 31 -7.51 9.90 19.04
C LYS A 31 -8.53 9.09 19.85
N SER A 32 -8.24 8.89 21.14
CA SER A 32 -9.24 8.39 22.09
C SER A 32 -10.10 9.56 22.57
N LYS A 33 -11.41 9.49 22.31
CA LYS A 33 -12.40 10.46 22.79
C LYS A 33 -13.65 9.72 23.24
N ARG A 34 -14.09 10.06 24.47
CA ARG A 34 -15.31 9.68 25.22
C ARG A 34 -15.22 8.30 25.92
N ASN A 35 -15.57 8.16 27.20
CA ASN A 35 -16.66 8.81 27.93
C ASN A 35 -16.27 9.14 29.39
N LYS A 36 -16.53 10.38 29.83
CA LYS A 36 -16.58 10.78 31.25
C LYS A 36 -18.02 10.60 31.71
N GLY A 37 -18.25 9.77 32.71
CA GLY A 37 -19.49 9.77 33.47
C GLY A 37 -19.48 11.00 34.38
N ASP A 38 -20.55 11.77 34.34
CA ASP A 38 -20.85 12.78 35.34
C ASP A 38 -22.19 12.48 35.97
N ALA A 39 -22.18 12.50 37.30
CA ALA A 39 -23.32 12.34 38.17
C ALA A 39 -24.24 13.56 38.03
N SER A 40 -25.56 13.34 38.11
CA SER A 40 -26.48 14.40 38.51
C SER A 40 -27.52 13.84 39.48
N ALA A 41 -27.43 14.35 40.71
CA ALA A 41 -28.45 14.28 41.72
C ALA A 41 -29.60 15.21 41.34
N ALA A 42 -30.84 14.75 41.47
CA ALA A 42 -32.02 15.59 41.35
C ALA A 42 -32.79 15.58 42.69
N ALA A 43 -32.81 16.74 43.31
CA ALA A 43 -33.58 17.07 44.50
C ALA A 43 -35.08 17.15 44.18
N SER A 44 -35.89 16.64 45.10
CA SER A 44 -37.35 16.70 45.06
C SER A 44 -37.84 17.74 46.05
N LYS A 45 -38.60 18.75 45.59
CA LYS A 45 -39.52 19.58 46.41
C LYS A 45 -40.53 20.36 45.55
N GLY A 46 -41.77 20.40 46.02
CA GLY A 46 -42.89 21.26 45.59
C GLY A 46 -43.95 20.47 44.81
N GLY A 47 -45.24 20.55 45.05
CA GLY A 47 -46.08 21.44 45.87
C GLY A 47 -47.54 21.23 45.41
N GLU A 48 -48.48 21.48 46.30
CA GLU A 48 -49.90 21.08 46.32
C GLU A 48 -50.81 21.58 45.16
N HIS A 49 -51.93 20.88 44.88
CA HIS A 49 -53.30 21.35 45.22
C HIS A 49 -54.46 20.48 44.66
N LYS A 50 -55.40 20.20 45.59
CA LYS A 50 -56.88 20.11 45.47
C LYS A 50 -57.53 19.19 44.42
N ARG A 51 -58.32 18.22 44.93
CA ARG A 51 -59.81 18.21 44.89
C ARG A 51 -60.37 16.92 45.51
N SER A 52 -61.11 17.06 46.61
CA SER A 52 -62.29 16.23 46.96
C SER A 52 -63.53 16.88 46.31
N PRO A 53 -64.79 16.36 46.34
CA PRO A 53 -65.41 15.40 47.27
C PRO A 53 -66.26 14.30 46.53
N THR A 54 -66.93 13.34 47.17
CA THR A 54 -68.29 13.43 47.75
C THR A 54 -68.65 12.11 48.44
N SER A 55 -69.06 12.15 49.72
CA SER A 55 -70.40 11.82 50.28
C SER A 55 -70.97 10.44 49.92
N ALA A 56 -71.57 9.65 50.82
CA ALA A 56 -72.55 10.00 51.83
C ALA A 56 -72.72 8.81 52.82
N ALA A 57 -72.81 9.08 54.13
CA ALA A 57 -74.07 9.08 54.93
C ALA A 57 -74.56 7.66 55.29
N SER A 58 -74.48 7.22 56.56
CA SER A 58 -75.37 7.54 57.71
C SER A 58 -76.10 6.23 58.13
N PRO A 59 -76.75 6.10 59.32
CA PRO A 59 -77.10 7.15 60.27
C PRO A 59 -76.77 6.85 61.74
N GLY A 60 -76.34 7.90 62.44
CA GLY A 60 -76.59 8.05 63.87
C GLY A 60 -78.08 8.23 64.13
N ARG A 61 -78.60 7.49 65.12
CA ARG A 61 -80.00 7.53 65.54
C ARG A 61 -80.17 8.63 66.59
N HIS A 62 -80.78 9.74 66.22
CA HIS A 62 -81.41 10.66 67.16
C HIS A 62 -82.66 10.00 67.73
N HIS A 63 -82.76 9.91 69.06
CA HIS A 63 -84.06 9.72 69.72
C HIS A 63 -84.51 11.05 70.32
N VAL A 64 -85.42 11.68 69.57
CA VAL A 64 -86.24 12.81 70.01
C VAL A 64 -87.19 12.34 71.11
N HIS A 65 -87.43 13.26 72.03
CA HIS A 65 -88.40 13.26 73.12
C HIS A 65 -89.60 12.32 72.97
N SER A 66 -89.70 11.37 73.90
CA SER A 66 -90.99 10.91 74.44
C SER A 66 -90.95 11.00 75.97
N LYS A 67 -90.72 12.21 76.50
CA LYS A 67 -90.73 12.47 77.95
C LYS A 67 -92.13 12.47 78.57
N ARG A 68 -93.19 12.46 77.75
CA ARG A 68 -94.58 12.35 78.24
C ARG A 68 -95.02 10.90 78.44
N ASN A 69 -94.51 9.95 77.65
CA ASN A 69 -94.85 8.53 77.81
C ASN A 69 -93.89 7.80 78.76
N SER A 70 -92.70 8.34 79.01
CA SER A 70 -91.74 7.75 79.97
C SER A 70 -92.17 7.89 81.43
N LYS A 71 -92.96 8.91 81.80
CA LYS A 71 -93.45 9.05 83.18
C LYS A 71 -94.55 8.06 83.50
N ALA A 72 -95.57 7.94 82.64
CA ALA A 72 -96.62 6.93 82.79
C ALA A 72 -96.04 5.50 82.75
N ASN A 73 -95.16 5.21 81.79
CA ASN A 73 -94.52 3.90 81.68
C ASN A 73 -93.54 3.60 82.85
N ARG A 74 -92.98 4.63 83.50
CA ARG A 74 -92.13 4.47 84.69
C ARG A 74 -92.96 4.33 85.96
N GLU A 75 -94.09 5.03 86.06
CA GLU A 75 -95.05 4.85 87.15
C GLU A 75 -95.73 3.48 87.06
N ASP A 76 -96.10 3.03 85.87
CA ASP A 76 -96.66 1.68 85.64
C ASP A 76 -95.62 0.59 85.88
N ALA A 77 -94.37 0.78 85.43
CA ALA A 77 -93.28 -0.15 85.74
C ALA A 77 -92.95 -0.18 87.25
N LEU A 78 -93.02 0.96 87.95
CA LEU A 78 -92.86 1.03 89.40
C LEU A 78 -94.03 0.35 90.13
N ARG A 79 -95.27 0.55 89.66
CA ARG A 79 -96.46 -0.11 90.18
C ARG A 79 -96.40 -1.62 89.98
N GLU A 80 -95.98 -2.08 88.81
CA GLU A 80 -95.81 -3.50 88.49
C GLU A 80 -94.67 -4.12 89.30
N LEU A 81 -93.56 -3.41 89.50
CA LEU A 81 -92.45 -3.86 90.33
C LEU A 81 -92.81 -3.90 91.82
N LEU A 82 -93.59 -2.93 92.30
CA LEU A 82 -94.15 -2.93 93.65
C LEU A 82 -95.15 -4.07 93.83
N ALA A 83 -96.08 -4.27 92.89
CA ALA A 83 -97.02 -5.39 92.90
C ALA A 83 -96.31 -6.74 92.88
N GLY A 84 -95.22 -6.84 92.10
CA GLY A 84 -94.31 -8.00 92.10
C GLY A 84 -93.67 -8.23 93.46
N LYS A 85 -93.08 -7.19 94.06
CA LYS A 85 -92.41 -7.30 95.37
C LYS A 85 -93.40 -7.62 96.51
N ILE A 86 -94.60 -7.06 96.46
CA ILE A 86 -95.68 -7.38 97.40
C ILE A 86 -96.07 -8.86 97.26
N ALA A 87 -96.30 -9.33 96.03
CA ALA A 87 -96.59 -10.74 95.77
C ALA A 87 -95.44 -11.67 96.23
N GLU A 88 -94.18 -11.26 96.04
CA GLU A 88 -93.00 -12.00 96.47
C GLU A 88 -92.95 -12.17 98.00
N ILE A 89 -93.30 -11.10 98.73
CA ILE A 89 -93.38 -11.13 100.20
C ILE A 89 -94.56 -12.00 100.65
N GLU A 90 -95.71 -11.91 99.99
CA GLU A 90 -96.92 -12.70 100.31
C GLU A 90 -96.71 -14.21 100.10
N VAL A 91 -95.92 -14.59 99.10
CA VAL A 91 -95.60 -16.00 98.82
C VAL A 91 -94.40 -16.51 99.63
N GLY A 92 -93.65 -15.61 100.29
CA GLY A 92 -92.48 -15.98 101.09
C GLY A 92 -91.22 -16.24 100.27
N GLY A 93 -91.05 -15.53 99.14
CA GLY A 93 -89.90 -15.62 98.25
C GLY A 93 -90.08 -16.56 97.06
N ASP A 94 -89.14 -16.49 96.12
CA ASP A 94 -89.20 -17.21 94.84
C ASP A 94 -89.07 -18.74 95.00
N GLU A 95 -88.49 -19.21 96.12
CA GLU A 95 -88.33 -20.63 96.46
C GLU A 95 -89.67 -21.30 96.82
N ASN A 96 -90.66 -20.54 97.29
CA ASN A 96 -91.98 -21.05 97.68
C ASN A 96 -93.01 -21.05 96.53
N LEU A 97 -92.60 -20.67 95.31
CA LEU A 97 -93.49 -20.69 94.14
C LEU A 97 -93.89 -22.11 93.74
N GLU A 98 -92.99 -23.09 93.88
CA GLU A 98 -93.21 -24.49 93.52
C GLU A 98 -93.97 -25.30 94.58
N ALA A 99 -94.06 -24.78 95.81
CA ALA A 99 -94.83 -25.42 96.88
C ALA A 99 -96.33 -25.43 96.53
N PRO A 100 -97.03 -26.58 96.59
CA PRO A 100 -98.49 -26.63 96.41
C PRO A 100 -99.20 -25.74 97.43
N ILE A 101 -100.22 -24.98 97.00
CA ILE A 101 -101.07 -24.25 97.95
C ILE A 101 -101.93 -25.29 98.66
N ASP A 102 -101.86 -25.32 99.99
CA ASP A 102 -102.66 -26.24 100.80
C ASP A 102 -104.14 -25.85 100.71
N LEU A 103 -104.93 -26.57 99.92
CA LEU A 103 -106.37 -26.36 99.74
C LEU A 103 -107.22 -27.05 100.83
N SER A 104 -106.60 -27.81 101.74
CA SER A 104 -107.27 -28.49 102.85
C SER A 104 -108.10 -27.50 103.70
N GLY A 105 -109.32 -27.88 104.08
CA GLY A 105 -110.22 -27.06 104.91
C GLY A 105 -111.07 -25.99 104.20
N ILE A 106 -111.01 -25.89 102.86
CA ILE A 106 -111.93 -25.03 102.06
C ILE A 106 -113.12 -25.82 101.50
N TYR A 107 -112.90 -27.11 101.21
CA TYR A 107 -113.94 -28.04 100.78
C TYR A 107 -114.08 -29.11 101.87
N GLN A 108 -114.82 -28.80 102.92
CA GLN A 108 -115.36 -29.83 103.83
C GLN A 108 -116.76 -30.18 103.34
N ASP A 109 -116.89 -31.36 102.74
CA ASP A 109 -118.15 -32.02 102.35
C ASP A 109 -119.14 -32.14 103.55
N GLU A 110 -118.63 -31.98 104.78
CA GLU A 110 -119.38 -31.93 106.04
C GLU A 110 -120.34 -30.74 106.15
N THR A 111 -120.14 -29.66 105.39
CA THR A 111 -121.08 -28.52 105.35
C THR A 111 -122.46 -28.89 104.80
N LEU A 112 -122.56 -29.95 103.98
CA LEU A 112 -123.84 -30.48 103.48
C LEU A 112 -124.57 -31.35 104.52
N GLU A 113 -123.84 -32.00 105.44
CA GLU A 113 -124.41 -32.77 106.56
C GLU A 113 -124.90 -31.84 107.69
N GLN A 114 -124.18 -30.75 107.96
CA GLN A 114 -124.59 -29.75 108.95
C GLN A 114 -125.91 -29.05 108.59
N LEU A 115 -126.17 -28.81 107.29
CA LEU A 115 -127.44 -28.26 106.80
C LEU A 115 -128.63 -29.22 106.96
N LYS A 116 -128.40 -30.55 106.91
CA LYS A 116 -129.44 -31.56 107.19
C LYS A 116 -129.81 -31.64 108.67
N LEU A 117 -128.87 -31.35 109.57
CA LEU A 117 -129.11 -31.35 111.02
C LEU A 117 -129.90 -30.10 111.49
N MET A 118 -129.79 -28.97 110.77
CA MET A 118 -130.57 -27.74 111.03
C MET A 118 -132.08 -27.89 110.77
N GLN A 119 -132.51 -28.84 109.93
CA GLN A 119 -133.93 -28.98 109.56
C GLN A 119 -134.75 -29.79 110.58
N LYS A 120 -134.10 -30.42 111.58
CA LYS A 120 -134.76 -31.32 112.57
C LYS A 120 -134.94 -30.73 113.98
N LYS A 121 -134.62 -29.46 114.22
CA LYS A 121 -134.79 -28.81 115.54
C LYS A 121 -135.82 -27.67 115.49
N ILE A 122 -137.11 -28.03 115.38
CA ILE A 122 -138.23 -27.08 115.36
C ILE A 122 -138.79 -26.77 116.77
N GLU A 123 -138.37 -27.49 117.81
CA GLU A 123 -138.76 -27.24 119.21
C GLU A 123 -137.53 -26.92 120.07
N MET A 124 -136.95 -25.72 119.90
CA MET A 124 -135.98 -25.15 120.86
C MET A 124 -136.34 -23.68 121.16
N PRO A 125 -136.09 -23.18 122.37
CA PRO A 125 -136.41 -21.80 122.79
C PRO A 125 -135.69 -20.76 121.91
N ASN A 126 -136.33 -19.58 121.74
CA ASN A 126 -135.87 -18.54 120.80
C ASN A 126 -134.45 -17.99 121.08
N GLU A 127 -133.92 -18.10 122.30
CA GLU A 127 -132.55 -17.63 122.63
C GLU A 127 -131.43 -18.55 122.09
N GLU A 128 -131.67 -19.86 121.98
CA GLU A 128 -130.66 -20.83 121.49
C GLU A 128 -130.55 -20.85 119.96
N LYS A 129 -131.62 -20.50 119.25
CA LYS A 129 -131.59 -20.38 117.78
C LYS A 129 -130.73 -19.21 117.29
N VAL A 130 -130.68 -18.11 118.06
CA VAL A 130 -129.88 -16.94 117.72
C VAL A 130 -128.40 -17.21 117.93
N THR A 131 -128.02 -17.92 118.99
CA THR A 131 -126.61 -18.29 119.24
C THR A 131 -126.07 -19.27 118.19
N GLU A 132 -126.86 -20.26 117.76
CA GLU A 132 -126.46 -21.21 116.70
C GLU A 132 -126.35 -20.52 115.32
N LEU A 133 -127.26 -19.60 114.98
CA LEU A 133 -127.17 -18.77 113.76
C LEU A 133 -125.92 -17.86 113.76
N VAL A 134 -125.59 -17.25 114.90
CA VAL A 134 -124.39 -16.43 115.06
C VAL A 134 -123.12 -17.29 114.91
N SER A 135 -123.12 -18.52 115.44
CA SER A 135 -122.02 -19.47 115.24
C SER A 135 -121.82 -19.83 113.77
N ASN A 136 -122.90 -20.13 113.05
CA ASN A 136 -122.83 -20.51 111.63
C ASN A 136 -122.40 -19.34 110.74
N ILE A 137 -122.87 -18.11 111.03
CA ILE A 137 -122.42 -16.91 110.32
C ILE A 137 -120.93 -16.66 110.59
N ASN A 138 -120.45 -16.90 111.81
CA ASN A 138 -119.03 -16.78 112.14
C ASN A 138 -118.19 -17.84 111.43
N GLU A 139 -118.63 -19.10 111.39
CA GLU A 139 -117.94 -20.17 110.65
C GLU A 139 -117.89 -19.90 109.15
N ALA A 140 -119.01 -19.48 108.54
CA ALA A 140 -119.04 -19.07 107.13
C ALA A 140 -118.16 -17.84 106.86
N SER A 141 -118.11 -16.89 107.80
CA SER A 141 -117.22 -15.73 107.73
C SER A 141 -115.74 -16.14 107.82
N GLU A 142 -115.38 -17.07 108.70
CA GLU A 142 -114.02 -17.62 108.79
C GLU A 142 -113.63 -18.43 107.55
N GLN A 143 -114.54 -19.23 106.98
CA GLN A 143 -114.31 -19.92 105.70
C GLN A 143 -114.12 -18.94 104.55
N LEU A 144 -114.93 -17.88 104.48
CA LEU A 144 -114.74 -16.82 103.48
C LEU A 144 -113.41 -16.11 103.64
N LYS A 145 -112.98 -15.79 104.88
CA LYS A 145 -111.65 -15.23 105.15
C LYS A 145 -110.53 -16.18 104.70
N LEU A 146 -110.67 -17.48 104.94
CA LEU A 146 -109.71 -18.49 104.51
C LEU A 146 -109.65 -18.59 102.98
N MET A 147 -110.79 -18.64 102.30
CA MET A 147 -110.84 -18.64 100.82
C MET A 147 -110.25 -17.34 100.25
N GLN A 148 -110.58 -16.19 100.84
CA GLN A 148 -110.03 -14.89 100.46
C GLN A 148 -108.49 -14.89 100.56
N LYS A 149 -107.96 -15.46 101.65
CA LYS A 149 -106.51 -15.61 101.85
C LYS A 149 -105.87 -16.50 100.78
N LYS A 150 -106.45 -17.69 100.50
CA LYS A 150 -105.90 -18.59 99.47
C LYS A 150 -106.03 -18.04 98.05
N ILE A 151 -107.09 -17.27 97.75
CA ILE A 151 -107.23 -16.53 96.48
C ILE A 151 -106.15 -15.45 96.38
N GLY A 152 -105.87 -14.75 97.48
CA GLY A 152 -104.75 -13.80 97.57
C GLY A 152 -103.41 -14.46 97.25
N GLU A 153 -103.11 -15.59 97.89
CA GLU A 153 -101.88 -16.39 97.65
C GLU A 153 -101.78 -16.89 96.19
N LEU A 154 -102.87 -17.39 95.62
CA LEU A 154 -102.94 -17.80 94.21
C LEU A 154 -102.68 -16.63 93.25
N ASN A 155 -103.28 -15.48 93.53
CA ASN A 155 -103.12 -14.29 92.71
C ASN A 155 -101.67 -13.77 92.78
N ALA A 156 -101.07 -13.75 93.97
CA ALA A 156 -99.67 -13.41 94.18
C ALA A 156 -98.73 -14.34 93.39
N LYS A 157 -98.93 -15.67 93.45
CA LYS A 157 -98.18 -16.63 92.62
C LYS A 157 -98.37 -16.37 91.12
N CYS A 158 -99.59 -16.06 90.67
CA CYS A 158 -99.86 -15.78 89.26
C CYS A 158 -99.11 -14.53 88.75
N VAL A 159 -99.06 -13.47 89.56
CA VAL A 159 -98.30 -12.24 89.25
C VAL A 159 -96.81 -12.52 89.14
N LEU A 160 -96.23 -13.26 90.09
CA LEU A 160 -94.81 -13.62 90.07
C LEU A 160 -94.46 -14.50 88.88
N LEU A 161 -95.29 -15.50 88.55
CA LEU A 161 -95.07 -16.34 87.37
C LEU A 161 -95.11 -15.54 86.06
N LYS A 162 -96.01 -14.55 85.94
CA LYS A 162 -96.04 -13.65 84.77
C LYS A 162 -94.78 -12.80 84.65
N GLN A 163 -94.30 -12.25 85.77
CA GLN A 163 -93.05 -11.47 85.81
C GLN A 163 -91.83 -12.32 85.50
N ARG A 164 -91.75 -13.55 86.04
CA ARG A 164 -90.67 -14.49 85.72
C ARG A 164 -90.69 -14.87 84.23
N LYS A 165 -91.87 -15.14 83.67
CA LYS A 165 -92.01 -15.43 82.23
C LYS A 165 -91.56 -14.25 81.36
N SER A 166 -91.93 -13.01 81.72
CA SER A 166 -91.49 -11.83 80.97
C SER A 166 -89.99 -11.60 81.10
N ALA A 167 -89.42 -11.74 82.31
CA ALA A 167 -87.98 -11.65 82.55
C ALA A 167 -87.20 -12.67 81.70
N VAL A 168 -87.57 -13.96 81.79
CA VAL A 168 -86.96 -15.05 81.00
C VAL A 168 -87.13 -14.80 79.49
N SER A 169 -88.28 -14.29 79.05
CA SER A 169 -88.50 -13.94 77.64
C SER A 169 -87.56 -12.82 77.17
N THR A 170 -87.31 -11.79 78.00
CA THR A 170 -86.38 -10.71 77.63
C THR A 170 -84.93 -11.18 77.63
N GLU A 171 -84.55 -12.03 78.59
CA GLU A 171 -83.26 -12.70 78.64
C GLU A 171 -83.04 -13.55 77.39
N LEU A 172 -84.04 -14.33 76.97
CA LEU A 172 -83.99 -15.14 75.75
C LEU A 172 -83.79 -14.31 74.47
N VAL A 173 -84.43 -13.14 74.37
CA VAL A 173 -84.21 -12.24 73.22
C VAL A 173 -82.79 -11.66 73.23
N LYS A 174 -82.27 -11.25 74.39
CA LYS A 174 -80.89 -10.76 74.53
C LYS A 174 -79.87 -11.86 74.21
N THR A 175 -80.07 -13.07 74.70
CA THR A 175 -79.17 -14.21 74.39
C THR A 175 -79.23 -14.57 72.90
N ASN A 176 -80.42 -14.59 72.28
CA ASN A 176 -80.56 -14.84 70.84
C ASN A 176 -79.90 -13.74 69.98
N THR A 177 -80.04 -12.47 70.34
CA THR A 177 -79.37 -11.37 69.62
C THR A 177 -77.85 -11.41 69.78
N SER A 178 -77.35 -11.74 70.98
CA SER A 178 -75.92 -11.97 71.22
C SER A 178 -75.40 -13.16 70.40
N LYS A 179 -76.15 -14.29 70.40
CA LYS A 179 -75.86 -15.47 69.59
C LYS A 179 -75.77 -15.12 68.10
N ALA A 180 -76.75 -14.38 67.56
CA ALA A 180 -76.73 -13.98 66.15
C ALA A 180 -75.51 -13.11 65.80
N LYS A 181 -75.10 -12.18 66.69
CA LYS A 181 -73.87 -11.38 66.50
C LYS A 181 -72.62 -12.24 66.54
N LEU A 182 -72.54 -13.19 67.46
CA LEU A 182 -71.41 -14.12 67.55
C LEU A 182 -71.34 -15.03 66.32
N GLU A 183 -72.47 -15.56 65.85
CA GLU A 183 -72.53 -16.35 64.62
C GLU A 183 -72.09 -15.54 63.40
N GLN A 184 -72.51 -14.28 63.29
CA GLN A 184 -72.05 -13.38 62.23
C GLN A 184 -70.54 -13.13 62.30
N LEU A 185 -70.01 -12.86 63.50
CA LEU A 185 -68.58 -12.66 63.70
C LEU A 185 -67.78 -13.93 63.36
N CYS A 186 -68.26 -15.10 63.77
CA CYS A 186 -67.64 -16.38 63.43
C CYS A 186 -67.63 -16.62 61.90
N ARG A 187 -68.73 -16.33 61.19
CA ARG A 187 -68.78 -16.45 59.73
C ARG A 187 -67.83 -15.49 59.03
N GLU A 188 -67.76 -14.25 59.48
CA GLU A 188 -66.83 -13.26 58.92
C GLU A 188 -65.37 -13.63 59.22
N LEU A 189 -65.07 -14.08 60.43
CA LEU A 189 -63.74 -14.58 60.79
C LEU A 189 -63.34 -15.80 59.95
N GLN A 190 -64.25 -16.75 59.73
CA GLN A 190 -64.01 -17.89 58.85
C GLN A 190 -63.77 -17.47 57.40
N LYS A 191 -64.51 -16.46 56.90
CA LYS A 191 -64.32 -15.90 55.56
C LYS A 191 -62.95 -15.22 55.44
N GLN A 192 -62.58 -14.39 56.41
CA GLN A 192 -61.27 -13.73 56.45
C GLN A 192 -60.13 -14.74 56.57
N ASN A 193 -60.27 -15.77 57.40
CA ASN A 193 -59.27 -16.83 57.52
C ASN A 193 -59.08 -17.58 56.18
N LYS A 194 -60.19 -17.94 55.51
CA LYS A 194 -60.12 -18.53 54.15
C LYS A 194 -59.42 -17.61 53.16
N LEU A 195 -59.73 -16.31 53.17
CA LEU A 195 -59.08 -15.32 52.31
C LEU A 195 -57.58 -15.21 52.58
N ILE A 196 -57.18 -15.15 53.86
CA ILE A 196 -55.75 -15.13 54.25
C ILE A 196 -55.05 -16.39 53.76
N VAL A 197 -55.63 -17.59 53.97
CA VAL A 197 -55.03 -18.85 53.50
C VAL A 197 -54.88 -18.86 51.98
N THR A 198 -55.90 -18.43 51.22
CA THR A 198 -55.81 -18.36 49.75
C THR A 198 -54.77 -17.34 49.29
N GLU A 199 -54.69 -16.18 49.94
CA GLU A 199 -53.75 -15.13 49.58
C GLU A 199 -52.32 -15.48 49.96
N SER A 200 -52.08 -16.06 51.15
CA SER A 200 -50.78 -16.59 51.54
C SER A 200 -50.30 -17.67 50.59
N ARG A 201 -51.19 -18.56 50.14
CA ARG A 201 -50.86 -19.56 49.12
C ARG A 201 -50.50 -18.92 47.78
N ARG A 202 -51.29 -17.95 47.31
CA ARG A 202 -51.02 -17.22 46.06
C ARG A 202 -49.66 -16.51 46.12
N ILE A 203 -49.35 -15.84 47.23
CA ILE A 203 -48.07 -15.16 47.45
C ILE A 203 -46.91 -16.17 47.44
N ALA A 204 -47.06 -17.32 48.10
CA ALA A 204 -46.04 -18.37 48.10
C ALA A 204 -45.79 -18.91 46.68
N ASP A 205 -46.84 -19.22 45.92
CA ASP A 205 -46.74 -19.70 44.55
C ASP A 205 -46.07 -18.66 43.62
N GLU A 206 -46.38 -17.36 43.80
CA GLU A 206 -45.75 -16.27 43.04
C GLU A 206 -44.29 -16.04 43.40
N GLU A 207 -43.92 -16.15 44.67
CA GLU A 207 -42.53 -16.05 45.11
C GLU A 207 -41.71 -17.24 44.57
N ASP A 208 -42.24 -18.46 44.65
CA ASP A 208 -41.60 -19.65 44.09
C ASP A 208 -41.49 -19.57 42.56
N GLN A 209 -42.48 -19.01 41.87
CA GLN A 209 -42.37 -18.74 40.43
C GLN A 209 -41.26 -17.73 40.12
N LYS A 210 -41.19 -16.61 40.85
CA LYS A 210 -40.11 -15.61 40.68
C LYS A 210 -38.73 -16.20 40.95
N ARG A 211 -38.60 -17.06 41.97
CA ARG A 211 -37.35 -17.79 42.25
C ARG A 211 -36.96 -18.69 41.08
N ARG A 212 -37.91 -19.47 40.55
CA ARG A 212 -37.67 -20.34 39.37
C ARG A 212 -37.27 -19.53 38.14
N ASP A 213 -37.97 -18.44 37.84
CA ASP A 213 -37.67 -17.59 36.68
C ASP A 213 -36.29 -16.94 36.81
N LEU A 214 -35.93 -16.47 38.01
CA LEU A 214 -34.62 -15.89 38.28
C LEU A 214 -33.50 -16.94 38.16
N SER A 215 -33.70 -18.14 38.71
CA SER A 215 -32.76 -19.26 38.54
C SER A 215 -32.59 -19.64 37.08
N ALA A 216 -33.68 -19.70 36.30
CA ALA A 216 -33.62 -19.98 34.87
C ALA A 216 -32.87 -18.89 34.08
N GLN A 217 -33.06 -17.61 34.42
CA GLN A 217 -32.32 -16.51 33.81
C GLN A 217 -30.83 -16.56 34.13
N PHE A 218 -30.46 -16.88 35.37
CA PHE A 218 -29.06 -17.06 35.74
C PHE A 218 -28.43 -18.23 34.99
N GLN A 219 -29.11 -19.37 34.95
CA GLN A 219 -28.64 -20.55 34.23
C GLN A 219 -28.44 -20.26 32.74
N LYS A 220 -29.42 -19.61 32.10
CA LYS A 220 -29.31 -19.16 30.71
C LYS A 220 -28.14 -18.20 30.50
N THR A 221 -27.94 -17.25 31.42
CA THR A 221 -26.83 -16.29 31.32
C THR A 221 -25.47 -16.99 31.43
N ILE A 222 -25.36 -17.99 32.31
CA ILE A 222 -24.15 -18.82 32.44
C ILE A 222 -23.91 -19.58 31.15
N GLU A 223 -24.94 -20.22 30.58
CA GLU A 223 -24.85 -20.92 29.30
C GLU A 223 -24.43 -19.98 28.15
N ASP A 224 -25.04 -18.80 28.05
CA ASP A 224 -24.69 -17.79 27.03
C ASP A 224 -23.23 -17.31 27.18
N VAL A 225 -22.74 -17.18 28.41
CA VAL A 225 -21.33 -16.83 28.70
C VAL A 225 -20.40 -17.99 28.31
N SER A 226 -20.74 -19.22 28.68
CA SER A 226 -19.97 -20.42 28.30
C SER A 226 -19.86 -20.55 26.79
N VAL A 227 -20.98 -20.43 26.06
CA VAL A 227 -21.00 -20.48 24.59
C VAL A 227 -20.12 -19.37 23.98
N LYS A 228 -20.15 -18.16 24.55
CA LYS A 228 -19.29 -17.07 24.09
C LYS A 228 -17.80 -17.34 24.36
N MET A 229 -17.46 -17.90 25.53
CA MET A 229 -16.08 -18.27 25.84
C MET A 229 -15.58 -19.38 24.91
N ASP A 230 -16.39 -20.41 24.67
CA ASP A 230 -16.05 -21.49 23.75
C ASP A 230 -15.86 -20.97 22.32
N LYS A 231 -16.76 -20.10 21.87
CA LYS A 231 -16.64 -19.44 20.56
C LYS A 231 -15.39 -18.58 20.46
N GLN A 232 -15.07 -17.78 21.47
CA GLN A 232 -13.83 -17.00 21.51
C GLN A 232 -12.59 -17.90 21.48
N GLY A 233 -12.62 -19.05 22.15
CA GLY A 233 -11.57 -20.06 22.09
C GLY A 233 -11.41 -20.63 20.68
N GLN A 234 -12.51 -20.96 20.01
CA GLN A 234 -12.51 -21.42 18.62
C GLN A 234 -11.96 -20.35 17.65
N ASP A 235 -12.47 -19.12 17.73
CA ASP A 235 -12.02 -17.99 16.91
C ASP A 235 -10.51 -17.72 17.11
N TYR A 236 -10.01 -17.85 18.35
CA TYR A 236 -8.58 -17.73 18.66
C TYR A 236 -7.74 -18.83 18.01
N VAL A 237 -8.18 -20.09 18.09
CA VAL A 237 -7.52 -21.23 17.45
C VAL A 237 -7.52 -21.09 15.93
N GLU A 238 -8.65 -20.66 15.34
CA GLU A 238 -8.75 -20.39 13.91
C GLU A 238 -7.79 -19.27 13.48
N SER A 239 -7.70 -18.20 14.26
CA SER A 239 -6.76 -17.09 14.00
C SER A 239 -5.30 -17.54 14.07
N LEU A 240 -4.94 -18.39 15.04
CA LEU A 240 -3.60 -18.98 15.11
C LEU A 240 -3.28 -19.84 13.88
N LYS A 241 -4.24 -20.66 13.45
CA LYS A 241 -4.10 -21.50 12.25
C LYS A 241 -3.97 -20.67 10.97
N GLU A 242 -4.72 -19.58 10.85
CA GLU A 242 -4.58 -18.65 9.73
C GLU A 242 -3.19 -17.98 9.72
N ASN A 243 -2.71 -17.55 10.90
CA ASN A 243 -1.37 -16.97 11.03
C ASN A 243 -0.27 -17.96 10.63
N GLU A 244 -0.36 -19.21 11.10
CA GLU A 244 0.58 -20.27 10.71
C GLU A 244 0.57 -20.52 9.19
N ASN A 245 -0.62 -20.57 8.57
CA ASN A 245 -0.74 -20.70 7.12
C ASN A 245 -0.14 -19.50 6.36
N LEU A 246 -0.37 -18.27 6.84
CA LEU A 246 0.24 -17.07 6.27
C LEU A 246 1.78 -17.09 6.40
N GLN A 247 2.30 -17.49 7.55
CA GLN A 247 3.74 -17.66 7.76
C GLN A 247 4.33 -18.70 6.80
N GLN A 248 3.63 -19.83 6.60
CA GLN A 248 4.06 -20.88 5.69
C GLN A 248 4.05 -20.40 4.23
N LYS A 249 3.01 -19.68 3.80
CA LYS A 249 2.96 -19.06 2.47
C LYS A 249 4.09 -18.05 2.26
N LEU A 250 4.39 -17.21 3.24
CA LEU A 250 5.50 -16.26 3.19
C LEU A 250 6.85 -16.99 3.07
N LYS A 251 7.03 -18.07 3.82
CA LYS A 251 8.23 -18.90 3.74
C LYS A 251 8.41 -19.50 2.34
N THR A 252 7.37 -20.11 1.77
CA THR A 252 7.41 -20.65 0.41
C THR A 252 7.67 -19.57 -0.63
N PHE A 253 7.08 -18.38 -0.47
CA PHE A 253 7.35 -17.25 -1.36
C PHE A 253 8.81 -16.81 -1.30
N LEU A 254 9.39 -16.69 -0.11
CA LEU A 254 10.81 -16.37 0.06
C LEU A 254 11.70 -17.43 -0.59
N GLU A 255 11.43 -18.72 -0.38
CA GLU A 255 12.18 -19.83 -1.00
C GLU A 255 12.12 -19.78 -2.53
N GLN A 256 10.95 -19.50 -3.11
CA GLN A 256 10.79 -19.30 -4.55
C GLN A 256 11.59 -18.09 -5.07
N TYR A 257 11.58 -16.98 -4.32
CA TYR A 257 12.36 -15.79 -4.68
C TYR A 257 13.86 -16.05 -4.65
N THR A 258 14.37 -16.69 -3.59
CA THR A 258 15.78 -17.08 -3.50
C THR A 258 16.17 -17.98 -4.66
N THR A 259 15.35 -18.99 -4.96
CA THR A 259 15.63 -19.90 -6.09
C THR A 259 15.66 -19.15 -7.43
N ARG A 260 14.74 -18.20 -7.63
CA ARG A 260 14.69 -17.35 -8.83
C ARG A 260 15.90 -16.42 -8.94
N GLU A 261 16.33 -15.82 -7.84
CA GLU A 261 17.50 -14.95 -7.77
C GLU A 261 18.77 -15.74 -8.09
N GLU A 262 18.95 -16.93 -7.50
CA GLU A 262 20.07 -17.81 -7.83
C GLU A 262 20.06 -18.25 -9.31
N HIS A 263 18.88 -18.51 -9.89
CA HIS A 263 18.77 -18.83 -11.32
C HIS A 263 19.25 -17.67 -12.19
N PHE A 264 18.83 -16.43 -11.88
CA PHE A 264 19.29 -15.26 -12.63
C PHE A 264 20.77 -14.98 -12.43
N GLN A 265 21.30 -15.19 -11.22
CA GLN A 265 22.73 -15.07 -10.96
C GLN A 265 23.54 -16.04 -11.82
N ARG A 266 23.15 -17.32 -11.88
CA ARG A 266 23.80 -18.32 -12.76
C ARG A 266 23.68 -17.95 -14.25
N GLN A 267 22.54 -17.39 -14.66
CA GLN A 267 22.35 -16.93 -16.03
C GLN A 267 23.26 -15.75 -16.38
N LEU A 268 23.44 -14.81 -15.45
CA LEU A 268 24.35 -13.68 -15.61
C LEU A 268 25.80 -14.16 -15.72
N GLU A 269 26.24 -15.05 -14.84
CA GLU A 269 27.57 -15.66 -14.89
C GLU A 269 27.84 -16.39 -16.22
N ALA A 270 26.84 -17.12 -16.75
CA ALA A 270 26.96 -17.76 -18.05
C ALA A 270 27.09 -16.76 -19.21
N LYS A 271 26.42 -15.60 -19.12
CA LYS A 271 26.54 -14.51 -20.11
C LYS A 271 27.89 -13.82 -20.01
N ASP A 272 28.38 -13.55 -18.80
CA ASP A 272 29.70 -12.97 -18.58
C ASP A 272 30.81 -13.87 -19.14
N LEU A 273 30.74 -15.17 -18.90
CA LEU A 273 31.67 -16.14 -19.50
C LEU A 273 31.60 -16.15 -21.04
N THR A 274 30.39 -16.01 -21.60
CA THR A 274 30.21 -15.92 -23.06
C THR A 274 30.86 -14.65 -23.63
N VAL A 275 30.70 -13.51 -22.95
CA VAL A 275 31.32 -12.24 -23.32
C VAL A 275 32.84 -12.34 -23.24
N GLN A 276 33.39 -12.84 -22.13
CA GLN A 276 34.83 -13.04 -21.96
C GLN A 276 35.43 -13.94 -23.05
N LEU A 277 34.72 -15.00 -23.44
CA LEU A 277 35.14 -15.89 -24.52
C LEU A 277 35.14 -15.17 -25.89
N ALA A 278 34.12 -14.36 -26.17
CA ALA A 278 34.06 -13.56 -27.40
C ALA A 278 35.16 -12.50 -27.44
N GLU A 279 35.42 -11.80 -26.33
CA GLU A 279 36.50 -10.83 -26.19
C GLU A 279 37.86 -11.46 -26.42
N THR A 280 38.13 -12.62 -25.80
CA THR A 280 39.39 -13.35 -25.98
C THR A 280 39.59 -13.77 -27.43
N LYS A 281 38.54 -14.25 -28.10
CA LYS A 281 38.59 -14.59 -29.54
C LYS A 281 38.86 -13.36 -30.41
N LEU A 282 38.21 -12.24 -30.10
CA LEU A 282 38.42 -10.98 -30.82
C LEU A 282 39.85 -10.49 -30.65
N GLN A 283 40.37 -10.48 -29.42
CA GLN A 283 41.76 -10.11 -29.12
C GLN A 283 42.75 -10.99 -29.89
N HIS A 284 42.52 -12.30 -29.93
CA HIS A 284 43.35 -13.23 -30.70
C HIS A 284 43.33 -12.90 -32.20
N GLN A 285 42.15 -12.63 -32.78
CA GLN A 285 42.02 -12.28 -34.19
C GLN A 285 42.68 -10.94 -34.53
N VAL A 286 42.55 -9.94 -33.65
CA VAL A 286 43.22 -8.64 -33.79
C VAL A 286 44.73 -8.83 -33.80
N GLU A 287 45.28 -9.65 -32.89
CA GLU A 287 46.71 -9.90 -32.82
C GLU A 287 47.25 -10.68 -34.03
N LEU A 288 46.49 -11.65 -34.56
CA LEU A 288 46.83 -12.32 -35.83
C LEU A 288 46.85 -11.34 -37.00
N THR A 289 45.80 -10.52 -37.13
CA THR A 289 45.70 -9.49 -38.17
C THR A 289 46.82 -8.47 -38.06
N ARG A 290 47.20 -8.08 -36.84
CA ARG A 290 48.34 -7.18 -36.57
C ARG A 290 49.65 -7.78 -37.08
N ARG A 291 49.92 -9.06 -36.81
CA ARG A 291 51.12 -9.77 -37.28
C ARG A 291 51.15 -9.91 -38.79
N GLU A 292 50.02 -10.17 -39.43
CA GLU A 292 49.92 -10.23 -40.89
C GLU A 292 50.15 -8.85 -41.53
N ALA A 293 49.54 -7.80 -40.98
CA ALA A 293 49.76 -6.43 -41.43
C ALA A 293 51.23 -6.01 -41.30
N GLU A 294 51.91 -6.41 -40.22
CA GLU A 294 53.34 -6.16 -40.01
C GLU A 294 54.21 -6.89 -41.05
N LYS A 295 53.88 -8.15 -41.38
CA LYS A 295 54.56 -8.88 -42.47
C LYS A 295 54.35 -8.21 -43.83
N VAL A 296 53.11 -7.82 -44.15
CA VAL A 296 52.79 -7.12 -45.41
C VAL A 296 53.57 -5.82 -45.50
N LYS A 297 53.62 -5.04 -44.41
CA LYS A 297 54.40 -3.80 -44.35
C LYS A 297 55.88 -4.05 -44.64
N ILE A 298 56.51 -5.01 -43.97
CA ILE A 298 57.93 -5.33 -44.20
C ILE A 298 58.18 -5.78 -45.65
N THR A 299 57.31 -6.60 -46.22
CA THR A 299 57.44 -7.04 -47.61
C THR A 299 57.26 -5.89 -48.59
N LEU A 300 56.31 -4.99 -48.33
CA LEU A 300 56.10 -3.79 -49.15
C LEU A 300 57.30 -2.85 -49.09
N ASP A 301 57.85 -2.61 -47.90
CA ASP A 301 59.05 -1.78 -47.71
C ASP A 301 60.23 -2.36 -48.52
N LYS A 302 60.43 -3.69 -48.47
CA LYS A 302 61.45 -4.38 -49.29
C LYS A 302 61.20 -4.29 -50.79
N ALA A 303 59.95 -4.39 -51.22
CA ALA A 303 59.59 -4.27 -52.64
C ALA A 303 59.87 -2.86 -53.17
N ASN A 304 59.53 -1.82 -52.39
CA ASN A 304 59.86 -0.43 -52.72
C ASN A 304 61.37 -0.22 -52.78
N GLU A 305 62.12 -0.76 -51.80
CA GLU A 305 63.58 -0.73 -51.81
C GLU A 305 64.22 -1.39 -53.04
N PHE A 306 63.65 -2.49 -53.55
CA PHE A 306 64.12 -3.12 -54.79
C PHE A 306 63.73 -2.29 -56.02
N SER A 307 62.52 -1.75 -56.07
CA SER A 307 62.05 -0.87 -57.13
C SER A 307 62.94 0.38 -57.26
N ASP A 308 63.29 1.01 -56.13
CA ASP A 308 64.16 2.19 -56.10
C ASP A 308 65.57 1.85 -56.60
N ARG A 309 66.12 0.69 -56.20
CA ARG A 309 67.41 0.20 -56.71
C ARG A 309 67.36 -0.10 -58.21
N GLU A 310 66.28 -0.70 -58.68
CA GLU A 310 66.08 -0.96 -60.11
C GLU A 310 66.05 0.34 -60.91
N LEU A 311 65.30 1.35 -60.44
CA LEU A 311 65.23 2.66 -61.07
C LEU A 311 66.61 3.34 -61.14
N GLN A 312 67.40 3.26 -60.07
CA GLN A 312 68.77 3.77 -60.05
C GLN A 312 69.67 3.06 -61.07
N LEU A 313 69.58 1.73 -61.17
CA LEU A 313 70.35 0.97 -62.14
C LEU A 313 69.93 1.26 -63.59
N GLN A 314 68.63 1.39 -63.86
CA GLN A 314 68.12 1.82 -65.17
C GLN A 314 68.64 3.22 -65.53
N THR A 315 68.66 4.15 -64.57
CA THR A 315 69.20 5.50 -64.77
C THR A 315 70.70 5.45 -65.10
N GLN A 316 71.48 4.60 -64.41
CA GLN A 316 72.89 4.40 -64.73
C GLN A 316 73.08 3.79 -66.12
N LEU A 317 72.27 2.78 -66.48
CA LEU A 317 72.33 2.14 -67.80
C LEU A 317 72.03 3.14 -68.91
N ASN A 318 71.00 3.98 -68.75
CA ASN A 318 70.70 5.06 -69.69
C ASN A 318 71.87 6.03 -69.82
N SER A 319 72.50 6.43 -68.72
CA SER A 319 73.70 7.28 -68.77
C SER A 319 74.87 6.61 -69.52
N TYR A 320 75.07 5.31 -69.36
CA TYR A 320 76.08 4.58 -70.13
C TYR A 320 75.72 4.47 -71.60
N SER A 321 74.43 4.27 -71.94
CA SER A 321 73.94 4.27 -73.32
C SER A 321 74.23 5.62 -73.99
N GLU A 322 73.87 6.73 -73.34
CA GLU A 322 74.14 8.08 -73.85
C GLU A 322 75.65 8.31 -74.06
N LYS A 323 76.49 7.85 -73.13
CA LYS A 323 77.96 7.93 -73.29
C LYS A 323 78.46 7.09 -74.46
N PHE A 324 77.88 5.90 -74.67
CA PHE A 324 78.21 5.05 -75.81
C PHE A 324 77.82 5.71 -77.13
N ASP A 325 76.64 6.33 -77.21
CA ASP A 325 76.19 7.08 -78.38
C ASP A 325 77.18 8.21 -78.72
N VAL A 326 77.65 8.96 -77.72
CA VAL A 326 78.68 10.01 -77.91
C VAL A 326 80.01 9.44 -78.40
N VAL A 327 80.46 8.30 -77.86
CA VAL A 327 81.69 7.64 -78.34
C VAL A 327 81.51 7.13 -79.77
N GLN A 328 80.37 6.53 -80.09
CA GLN A 328 80.05 6.06 -81.43
C GLN A 328 79.98 7.22 -82.43
N GLU A 329 79.36 8.34 -82.07
CA GLU A 329 79.33 9.56 -82.88
C GLU A 329 80.75 10.10 -83.10
N THR A 330 81.55 10.17 -82.03
CA THR A 330 82.95 10.62 -82.10
C THR A 330 83.80 9.70 -82.97
N LEU A 331 83.63 8.38 -82.86
CA LEU A 331 84.32 7.40 -83.68
C LEU A 331 83.90 7.51 -85.15
N THR A 332 82.61 7.71 -85.42
CA THR A 332 82.08 7.93 -86.77
C THR A 332 82.67 9.19 -87.38
N LYS A 333 82.71 10.30 -86.63
CA LYS A 333 83.34 11.55 -87.04
C LYS A 333 84.84 11.41 -87.26
N SER A 334 85.52 10.63 -86.41
CA SER A 334 86.94 10.31 -86.57
C SER A 334 87.20 9.49 -87.84
N ASN A 335 86.40 8.46 -88.13
CA ASN A 335 86.46 7.68 -89.37
C ASN A 335 86.21 8.55 -90.61
N GLN A 336 85.24 9.46 -90.55
CA GLN A 336 85.02 10.46 -91.61
C GLN A 336 86.27 11.33 -91.79
N MET A 337 86.86 11.85 -90.70
CA MET A 337 88.09 12.64 -90.74
C MET A 337 89.26 11.86 -91.36
N PHE A 338 89.45 10.59 -91.00
CA PHE A 338 90.47 9.73 -91.61
C PHE A 338 90.23 9.53 -93.11
N THR A 339 88.98 9.35 -93.52
CA THR A 339 88.61 9.22 -94.93
C THR A 339 88.95 10.50 -95.69
N THR A 340 88.58 11.67 -95.15
CA THR A 340 88.92 12.96 -95.75
C THR A 340 90.42 13.23 -95.78
N PHE A 341 91.15 12.89 -94.71
CA PHE A 341 92.61 13.04 -94.68
C PHE A 341 93.29 12.16 -95.72
N ARG A 342 92.79 10.93 -95.91
CA ARG A 342 93.29 10.02 -96.94
C ARG A 342 93.04 10.57 -98.33
N GLU A 343 91.84 11.12 -98.59
CA GLU A 343 91.52 11.81 -99.84
C GLU A 343 92.43 13.04 -100.09
N GLU A 344 92.66 13.86 -99.07
CA GLU A 344 93.57 15.02 -99.15
C GLU A 344 95.03 14.58 -99.34
N MET A 345 95.49 13.52 -98.68
CA MET A 345 96.82 12.94 -98.92
C MET A 345 96.96 12.43 -100.35
N ASP A 346 95.94 11.77 -100.90
CA ASP A 346 95.94 11.31 -102.30
C ASP A 346 95.95 12.51 -103.28
N LYS A 347 95.22 13.58 -102.98
CA LYS A 347 95.30 14.84 -103.73
C LYS A 347 96.70 15.45 -103.64
N MET A 348 97.28 15.53 -102.44
CA MET A 348 98.62 16.06 -102.21
C MET A 348 99.68 15.21 -102.92
N ALA A 349 99.57 13.88 -102.90
CA ALA A 349 100.47 13.00 -103.65
C ALA A 349 100.36 13.22 -105.16
N LYS A 350 99.14 13.44 -105.69
CA LYS A 350 98.92 13.81 -107.09
C LYS A 350 99.51 15.17 -107.44
N THR A 351 99.36 16.19 -106.59
CA THR A 351 99.95 17.52 -106.81
C THR A 351 101.47 17.49 -106.71
N THR A 352 102.05 16.76 -105.75
CA THR A 352 103.51 16.53 -105.65
C THR A 352 104.04 15.89 -106.94
N LYS A 353 103.41 14.82 -107.45
CA LYS A 353 103.79 14.22 -108.73
C LYS A 353 103.71 15.19 -109.91
N LYS A 354 102.72 16.10 -109.91
CA LYS A 354 102.58 17.12 -110.95
C LYS A 354 103.73 18.14 -110.87
N LEU A 355 104.03 18.63 -109.66
CA LEU A 355 105.14 19.55 -109.41
C LEU A 355 106.49 18.92 -109.73
N GLU A 356 106.71 17.64 -109.44
CA GLU A 356 107.92 16.91 -109.84
C GLU A 356 108.10 16.88 -111.35
N LYS A 357 107.02 16.63 -112.12
CA LYS A 357 107.05 16.71 -113.60
C LYS A 357 107.36 18.12 -114.10
N GLU A 358 106.75 19.14 -113.51
CA GLU A 358 107.02 20.54 -113.86
C GLU A 358 108.47 20.94 -113.53
N ASN A 359 109.00 20.49 -112.39
CA ASN A 359 110.39 20.74 -111.99
C ASN A 359 111.39 20.04 -112.92
N PHE A 360 111.10 18.80 -113.32
CA PHE A 360 111.89 18.07 -114.32
C PHE A 360 111.87 18.79 -115.68
N ALA A 361 110.71 19.28 -116.11
CA ALA A 361 110.59 20.05 -117.34
C ALA A 361 111.39 21.36 -117.29
N LEU A 362 111.37 22.06 -116.15
CA LEU A 362 112.19 23.27 -115.94
C LEU A 362 113.69 22.95 -115.97
N LYS A 363 114.13 21.88 -115.30
CA LYS A 363 115.53 21.43 -115.38
C LYS A 363 115.96 21.11 -116.81
N LYS A 364 115.10 20.42 -117.58
CA LYS A 364 115.35 20.13 -118.99
C LYS A 364 115.49 21.43 -119.81
N LYS A 365 114.61 22.41 -119.57
CA LYS A 365 114.63 23.70 -120.24
C LYS A 365 115.88 24.52 -119.92
N CYS A 366 116.35 24.49 -118.66
CA CYS A 366 117.64 25.07 -118.28
C CYS A 366 118.81 24.40 -119.02
N ALA A 367 118.85 23.06 -119.08
CA ALA A 367 119.90 22.35 -119.79
C ALA A 367 119.93 22.66 -121.29
N GLU A 368 118.76 22.82 -121.92
CA GLU A 368 118.65 23.27 -123.32
C GLU A 368 119.18 24.69 -123.51
N TYR A 369 118.90 25.60 -122.57
CA TYR A 369 119.41 26.98 -122.60
C TYR A 369 120.93 27.04 -122.43
N ASP A 370 121.47 26.26 -121.49
CA ASP A 370 122.92 26.16 -121.26
C ASP A 370 123.64 25.57 -122.48
N SER A 371 123.07 24.54 -123.11
CA SER A 371 123.60 23.97 -124.36
C SER A 371 123.58 24.99 -125.51
N GLY A 372 122.52 25.78 -125.65
CA GLY A 372 122.42 26.82 -126.66
C GLY A 372 123.43 27.96 -126.44
N ALA A 373 123.66 28.34 -125.17
CA ALA A 373 124.66 29.33 -124.81
C ALA A 373 126.09 28.86 -125.15
N ILE A 374 126.41 27.59 -124.90
CA ILE A 374 127.72 27.00 -125.24
C ILE A 374 127.97 27.00 -126.75
N ALA A 375 126.97 26.62 -127.56
CA ALA A 375 127.11 26.61 -129.02
C ALA A 375 127.39 28.01 -129.58
N SER A 376 126.71 29.04 -129.07
CA SER A 376 126.93 30.44 -129.49
C SER A 376 128.32 30.97 -129.12
N ILE A 377 128.93 30.47 -128.03
CA ILE A 377 130.31 30.78 -127.66
C ILE A 377 131.30 30.12 -128.63
N GLN A 378 131.08 28.86 -129.03
CA GLN A 378 131.94 28.15 -130.00
C GLN A 378 131.95 28.81 -131.39
N ASP A 379 130.81 29.30 -131.88
CA ASP A 379 130.72 30.00 -133.17
C ASP A 379 131.47 31.34 -133.17
N LYS A 380 131.52 32.04 -132.02
CA LYS A 380 132.30 33.29 -131.90
C LYS A 380 133.81 33.05 -131.89
N VAL A 381 134.25 31.93 -131.30
CA VAL A 381 135.68 31.57 -131.25
C VAL A 381 136.20 31.20 -132.64
N THR A 382 135.45 30.42 -133.40
CA THR A 382 135.84 30.00 -134.77
C THR A 382 135.93 31.18 -135.74
N SER A 383 134.99 32.12 -135.68
CA SER A 383 135.02 33.35 -136.49
C SER A 383 136.25 34.24 -136.19
N ALA A 384 136.69 34.28 -134.93
CA ALA A 384 137.88 35.04 -134.53
C ALA A 384 139.17 34.44 -135.12
N GLU A 385 139.28 33.11 -135.19
CA GLU A 385 140.45 32.41 -135.76
C GLU A 385 140.60 32.61 -137.27
N GLU A 386 139.50 32.68 -138.02
CA GLU A 386 139.51 32.94 -139.46
C GLU A 386 139.95 34.37 -139.79
N THR A 387 139.55 35.33 -138.96
CA THR A 387 139.90 36.75 -139.10
C THR A 387 141.41 36.96 -138.94
N LEU A 388 142.05 36.25 -138.01
CA LEU A 388 143.50 36.28 -137.77
C LEU A 388 144.31 35.75 -138.98
N LYS A 389 143.86 34.63 -139.58
CA LYS A 389 144.51 34.03 -140.76
C LYS A 389 144.47 34.95 -141.99
N LEU A 390 143.38 35.71 -142.17
CA LEU A 390 143.27 36.70 -143.25
C LEU A 390 144.20 37.90 -143.02
N GLN A 391 144.36 38.33 -141.77
CA GLN A 391 145.24 39.44 -141.41
C GLN A 391 146.73 39.16 -141.69
N GLU A 392 147.19 37.93 -141.47
CA GLU A 392 148.57 37.51 -141.80
C GLU A 392 148.84 37.47 -143.30
N LYS A 393 147.85 37.10 -144.12
CA LYS A 393 147.98 37.09 -145.59
C LYS A 393 148.09 38.50 -146.17
N VAL A 394 147.39 39.48 -145.59
CA VAL A 394 147.49 40.90 -145.98
C VAL A 394 148.89 41.45 -145.69
N LYS A 395 149.46 41.19 -144.50
CA LYS A 395 150.83 41.63 -144.15
C LYS A 395 151.90 41.11 -145.11
N LYS A 396 151.76 39.87 -145.59
CA LYS A 396 152.69 39.27 -146.58
C LYS A 396 152.59 39.91 -147.96
N LEU A 397 151.38 40.29 -148.39
CA LEU A 397 151.15 40.96 -149.68
C LEU A 397 151.64 42.43 -149.66
N GLU A 398 151.49 43.13 -148.54
CA GLU A 398 151.97 44.51 -148.38
C GLU A 398 153.51 44.63 -148.42
N SER A 399 154.22 43.63 -147.90
CA SER A 399 155.69 43.57 -147.96
C SER A 399 156.21 43.37 -149.39
N LEU A 400 155.53 42.51 -150.17
CA LEU A 400 155.88 42.20 -151.56
C LEU A 400 155.68 43.42 -152.49
N CYS A 401 154.62 44.21 -152.26
CA CYS A 401 154.37 45.45 -153.00
C CYS A 401 155.43 46.53 -152.72
N ARG A 402 155.97 46.63 -151.49
CA ARG A 402 157.05 47.58 -151.17
C ARG A 402 158.38 47.20 -151.81
N HIS A 403 158.69 45.91 -151.91
CA HIS A 403 159.90 45.43 -152.60
C HIS A 403 159.85 45.70 -154.12
N LEU A 404 158.71 45.40 -154.76
CA LEU A 404 158.54 45.61 -156.20
C LEU A 404 158.46 47.11 -156.60
N GLN A 405 158.04 48.00 -155.70
CA GLN A 405 158.07 49.46 -155.94
C GLN A 405 159.47 50.07 -155.83
N ALA A 406 160.35 49.53 -154.98
CA ALA A 406 161.73 49.97 -154.87
C ALA A 406 162.54 49.63 -156.14
N GLU A 407 162.29 48.44 -156.71
CA GLU A 407 162.98 47.96 -157.92
C GLU A 407 162.57 48.76 -159.18
N ARG A 408 161.29 49.17 -159.27
CA ARG A 408 160.77 49.98 -160.40
C ARG A 408 161.36 51.39 -160.45
N ASN A 409 161.67 51.99 -159.30
CA ASN A 409 162.15 53.38 -159.26
C ASN A 409 163.65 53.51 -159.61
N SER A 410 164.46 52.48 -159.35
CA SER A 410 165.89 52.53 -159.71
C SER A 410 166.13 52.30 -161.21
N ILE A 411 165.34 51.41 -161.84
CA ILE A 411 165.40 51.17 -163.30
C ILE A 411 165.03 52.44 -164.10
N ARG A 412 164.18 53.31 -163.55
CA ARG A 412 163.76 54.55 -164.21
C ARG A 412 164.85 55.64 -164.24
N GLN A 413 165.86 55.59 -163.36
CA GLN A 413 166.99 56.54 -163.41
C GLN A 413 168.12 56.10 -164.36
N ALA A 414 168.10 54.86 -164.86
CA ALA A 414 169.11 54.33 -165.78
C ALA A 414 168.79 54.56 -167.28
N GLN A 415 167.67 55.19 -167.65
CA GLN A 415 167.20 55.26 -169.05
C GLN A 415 167.00 56.67 -169.66
N THR A 416 167.54 57.74 -169.06
CA THR A 416 167.60 59.07 -169.70
C THR A 416 169.02 59.57 -169.83
N THR A 417 169.82 58.88 -170.64
CA THR A 417 171.10 59.38 -171.18
C THR A 417 171.24 59.24 -172.70
N ALA A 418 170.20 58.91 -173.49
CA ALA A 418 170.35 58.93 -174.96
C ALA A 418 169.02 59.12 -175.72
N ALA A 419 169.08 59.97 -176.77
CA ALA A 419 168.05 60.48 -177.68
C ALA A 419 167.27 61.71 -177.14
N ALA A 420 167.49 62.94 -177.58
CA ALA A 420 167.99 63.50 -178.85
C ALA A 420 169.02 64.64 -178.56
N THR A 421 170.16 64.67 -179.26
CA THR A 421 170.47 65.64 -180.34
C THR A 421 170.58 67.08 -179.87
#